data_AF-A0A0F8D1M1-F1
#
_entry.id   AF-A0A0F8D1M1-F1
#
_cell.length_a   1.000
_cell.length_b   1.000
_cell.length_c   1.000
_cell.angle_alpha   90.00
_cell.angle_beta   90.00
_cell.angle_gamma   90.00
#
_symmetry.space_group_name_H-M   'P 1'
#
loop_
_entity.id
_entity.type
_entity.pdbx_description
1 polymer ?
#
loop_
_entity_poly.entity_id
_entity_poly.type
_entity_poly.pdbx_seq_one_letter_code
_entity_poly.pdbx_strand_id
1 'polypeptide(L)'
;MTEKIGILAIGHGSKLPYNKEVVSQIADYIAQKYSDVVVRAGFMENSEPTLEEAIAGFSGTGVTKISAVPVFLASGVHITKDIPKILNLDENGCGTLEIDGKAVPLCYAKPLGADTLIADLVFKRVQESL
;
A
#
# COMPACT_ATOMS: atom_id res chain seq x y z
N MET A 1 -9.67 17.51 15.30
CA MET A 1 -8.70 16.40 15.38
C MET A 1 -7.63 16.66 14.35
N THR A 2 -6.36 16.58 14.71
CA THR A 2 -5.28 16.68 13.71
C THR A 2 -5.38 15.49 12.78
N GLU A 3 -5.30 15.75 11.47
CA GLU A 3 -5.38 14.70 10.46
C GLU A 3 -4.14 13.81 10.53
N LYS A 4 -4.33 12.50 10.67
CA LYS A 4 -3.24 11.51 10.71
C LYS A 4 -3.44 10.47 9.61
N ILE A 5 -2.46 10.37 8.72
CA ILE A 5 -2.58 9.59 7.48
C ILE A 5 -2.06 8.18 7.70
N GLY A 6 -2.88 7.18 7.36
CA GLY A 6 -2.46 5.80 7.19
C GLY A 6 -2.14 5.51 5.72
N ILE A 7 -1.10 4.72 5.47
CA ILE A 7 -0.75 4.21 4.14
C ILE A 7 -0.77 2.68 4.22
N LEU A 8 -1.66 2.06 3.45
CA LEU A 8 -1.68 0.62 3.23
C LEU A 8 -0.92 0.33 1.93
N ALA A 9 0.33 -0.11 2.04
CA ALA A 9 1.17 -0.49 0.91
C ALA A 9 0.83 -1.93 0.49
N ILE A 10 0.24 -2.08 -0.70
CA ILE A 10 -0.30 -3.37 -1.14
C ILE A 10 0.68 -4.04 -2.10
N GLY A 11 1.12 -5.24 -1.74
CA GLY A 11 1.82 -6.17 -2.63
C GLY A 11 0.89 -7.29 -3.11
N HIS A 12 1.24 -7.93 -4.23
CA HIS A 12 0.54 -9.15 -4.65
C HIS A 12 0.82 -10.30 -3.68
N GLY A 13 2.04 -10.36 -3.16
CA GLY A 13 2.61 -11.53 -2.50
C GLY A 13 2.95 -12.65 -3.49
N SER A 14 3.78 -13.57 -3.03
CA SER A 14 4.30 -14.68 -3.84
C SER A 14 4.76 -15.80 -2.92
N LYS A 15 4.85 -17.04 -3.44
CA LYS A 15 5.46 -18.16 -2.71
C LYS A 15 6.93 -17.90 -2.37
N LEU A 16 7.62 -17.11 -3.19
CA LEU A 16 8.99 -16.67 -2.94
C LEU A 16 8.98 -15.32 -2.21
N PRO A 17 9.98 -15.05 -1.35
CA PRO A 17 9.92 -13.92 -0.43
C PRO A 17 10.12 -12.55 -1.11
N TYR A 18 10.64 -12.52 -2.34
CA TYR A 18 11.10 -11.29 -2.99
C TYR A 18 10.03 -10.20 -3.10
N ASN A 19 8.77 -10.57 -3.40
CA ASN A 19 7.70 -9.57 -3.47
C ASN A 19 7.46 -8.94 -2.09
N LYS A 20 7.36 -9.78 -1.06
CA LYS A 20 7.18 -9.34 0.32
C LYS A 20 8.32 -8.44 0.78
N GLU A 21 9.56 -8.88 0.56
CA GLU A 21 10.76 -8.13 0.96
C GLU A 21 10.78 -6.72 0.36
N VAL A 22 10.55 -6.60 -0.95
CA VAL A 22 10.60 -5.29 -1.63
C VAL A 22 9.47 -4.37 -1.14
N VAL A 23 8.24 -4.86 -1.07
CA VAL A 23 7.08 -4.03 -0.66
C VAL A 23 7.21 -3.60 0.80
N SER A 24 7.62 -4.51 1.68
CA SER A 24 7.86 -4.18 3.09
C SER A 24 9.00 -3.16 3.25
N GLN A 25 10.12 -3.32 2.53
CA GLN A 25 11.21 -2.34 2.58
C GLN A 25 10.77 -0.96 2.09
N ILE A 26 9.96 -0.88 1.03
CA ILE A 26 9.40 0.40 0.56
C ILE A 26 8.52 1.02 1.66
N ALA A 27 7.65 0.23 2.30
CA ALA A 27 6.81 0.71 3.40
C ALA A 27 7.66 1.25 4.56
N ASP A 28 8.74 0.55 4.93
CA ASP A 28 9.67 0.97 5.98
C ASP A 28 10.39 2.26 5.61
N TYR A 29 10.84 2.41 4.36
CA TYR A 29 11.47 3.66 3.89
C TYR A 29 10.50 4.86 3.94
N ILE A 30 9.22 4.66 3.63
CA ILE A 30 8.21 5.71 3.76
C ILE A 30 8.05 6.08 5.24
N ALA A 31 7.90 5.10 6.13
CA ALA A 31 7.73 5.33 7.57
C ALA A 31 8.94 6.03 8.21
N GLN A 32 10.16 5.69 7.77
CA GLN A 32 11.39 6.34 8.24
C GLN A 32 11.53 7.78 7.73
N LYS A 33 11.11 8.04 6.49
CA LYS A 33 11.25 9.35 5.85
C LYS A 33 10.16 10.35 6.29
N TYR A 34 8.95 9.88 6.57
CA TYR A 34 7.80 10.72 6.89
C TYR A 34 7.25 10.35 8.27
N SER A 35 7.58 11.14 9.30
CA SER A 35 7.19 10.87 10.70
C SER A 35 5.69 10.97 10.97
N ASP A 36 4.96 11.69 10.12
CA ASP A 36 3.56 12.05 10.37
C ASP A 36 2.56 11.06 9.76
N VAL A 37 3.06 9.99 9.14
CA VAL A 37 2.24 8.93 8.53
C VAL A 37 2.46 7.59 9.23
N VAL A 38 1.44 6.74 9.20
CA VAL A 38 1.51 5.36 9.67
C VAL A 38 1.46 4.46 8.46
N VAL A 39 2.48 3.63 8.25
CA VAL A 39 2.54 2.73 7.09
C VAL A 39 2.37 1.28 7.52
N ARG A 40 1.58 0.51 6.76
CA ARG A 40 1.43 -0.94 6.90
C ARG A 40 1.55 -1.58 5.52
N ALA A 41 2.38 -2.62 5.41
CA ALA A 41 2.41 -3.47 4.23
C ALA A 41 1.40 -4.61 4.39
N GLY A 42 0.63 -4.88 3.33
CA GLY A 42 -0.32 -6.00 3.26
C GLY A 42 -0.28 -6.67 1.90
N PHE A 43 -0.59 -7.96 1.86
CA PHE A 43 -0.45 -8.78 0.66
C PHE A 43 -1.75 -9.45 0.27
N MET A 44 -1.99 -9.55 -1.05
CA MET A 44 -3.19 -10.19 -1.58
C MET A 44 -3.18 -11.71 -1.39
N GLU A 45 -2.04 -12.36 -1.67
CA GLU A 45 -1.93 -13.83 -1.64
C GLU A 45 -0.52 -14.29 -1.24
N ASN A 46 -0.41 -15.52 -0.73
CA ASN A 46 0.86 -16.24 -0.51
C ASN A 46 1.87 -15.54 0.41
N SER A 47 1.52 -14.45 1.08
CA SER A 47 2.41 -13.67 1.92
C SER A 47 1.62 -13.02 3.05
N GLU A 48 2.26 -12.90 4.20
CA GLU A 48 1.73 -12.22 5.37
C GLU A 48 2.52 -10.91 5.62
N PRO A 49 1.91 -9.87 6.18
CA PRO A 49 0.51 -9.82 6.64
C PRO A 49 -0.51 -9.79 5.49
N THR A 50 -1.69 -10.41 5.67
CA THR A 50 -2.79 -10.23 4.71
C THR A 50 -3.29 -8.78 4.71
N LEU A 51 -4.16 -8.41 3.76
CA LEU A 51 -4.74 -7.06 3.75
C LEU A 51 -5.53 -6.78 5.04
N GLU A 52 -6.26 -7.77 5.55
CA GLU A 52 -7.03 -7.67 6.79
C GLU A 52 -6.12 -7.49 8.01
N GLU A 53 -5.03 -8.26 8.11
CA GLU A 53 -4.05 -8.15 9.19
C GLU A 53 -3.33 -6.79 9.16
N ALA A 54 -2.96 -6.33 7.96
CA ALA A 54 -2.35 -5.01 7.77
C ALA A 54 -3.31 -3.88 8.18
N ILE A 55 -4.60 -4.00 7.87
CA ILE A 55 -5.64 -3.06 8.30
C ILE A 55 -5.78 -3.07 9.83
N ALA A 56 -5.84 -4.26 10.44
CA ALA A 56 -5.91 -4.39 11.90
C ALA A 56 -4.70 -3.73 12.58
N GLY A 57 -3.54 -3.75 11.94
CA GLY A 57 -2.33 -3.07 12.40
C GLY A 57 -2.42 -1.54 12.52
N PHE A 58 -3.49 -0.90 12.03
CA PHE A 58 -3.76 0.52 12.26
C PHE A 58 -4.44 0.82 13.61
N SER A 59 -4.98 -0.20 14.30
CA SER A 59 -5.57 -0.02 15.64
C SER A 59 -4.56 0.59 16.61
N GLY A 60 -5.01 1.53 17.44
CA GLY A 60 -4.19 2.22 18.43
C GLY A 60 -3.24 3.28 17.85
N THR A 61 -3.17 3.44 16.53
CA THR A 61 -2.25 4.40 15.89
C THR A 61 -2.84 5.81 15.79
N GLY A 62 -4.16 5.94 15.91
CA GLY A 62 -4.89 7.20 15.80
C GLY A 62 -5.03 7.74 14.38
N VAL A 63 -4.90 6.89 13.35
CA VAL A 63 -5.15 7.28 11.95
C VAL A 63 -6.60 7.75 11.76
N THR A 64 -6.77 8.79 10.96
CA THR A 64 -8.08 9.41 10.68
C THR A 64 -8.48 9.29 9.22
N LYS A 65 -7.57 8.88 8.33
CA LYS A 65 -7.82 8.51 6.93
C LYS A 65 -6.75 7.55 6.44
N ILE A 66 -7.07 6.69 5.49
CA ILE A 66 -6.13 5.72 4.91
C ILE A 66 -6.08 5.88 3.39
N SER A 67 -4.87 5.82 2.82
CA SER A 67 -4.68 5.62 1.39
C SER A 67 -4.14 4.21 1.14
N ALA A 68 -4.87 3.42 0.37
CA ALA A 68 -4.42 2.11 -0.09
C ALA A 68 -3.66 2.29 -1.40
N VAL A 69 -2.36 1.97 -1.41
CA VAL A 69 -1.48 2.19 -2.55
C VAL A 69 -0.95 0.86 -3.07
N PRO A 70 -1.31 0.47 -4.30
CA PRO A 70 -0.75 -0.72 -4.94
C PRO A 70 0.70 -0.46 -5.35
N VAL A 71 1.66 -1.18 -4.74
CA VAL A 71 3.09 -1.10 -5.06
C VAL A 71 3.40 -1.95 -6.30
N PHE A 72 2.82 -1.55 -7.43
CA PHE A 72 2.93 -2.23 -8.72
C PHE A 72 3.38 -1.25 -9.79
N LEU A 73 4.22 -1.70 -10.73
CA LEU A 73 4.67 -0.88 -11.85
C LEU A 73 3.55 -0.60 -12.85
N ALA A 74 2.65 -1.56 -13.08
CA ALA A 74 1.56 -1.44 -14.04
C ALA A 74 0.26 -2.00 -13.47
N SER A 75 -0.86 -1.46 -13.95
CA SER A 75 -2.19 -1.99 -13.67
C SER A 75 -2.41 -3.30 -14.43
N GLY A 76 -2.63 -4.40 -13.71
CA GLY A 76 -3.24 -5.61 -14.26
C GLY A 76 -4.76 -5.57 -14.06
N VAL A 77 -5.53 -6.16 -14.99
CA VAL A 77 -7.01 -6.21 -14.92
C VAL A 77 -7.49 -6.82 -13.58
N HIS A 78 -6.80 -7.84 -13.11
CA HIS A 78 -7.04 -8.49 -11.82
C HIS A 78 -6.87 -7.51 -10.65
N ILE A 79 -5.73 -6.82 -10.57
CA ILE A 79 -5.41 -5.87 -9.49
C ILE A 79 -6.44 -4.73 -9.41
N THR A 80 -6.90 -4.20 -10.55
CA THR A 80 -7.87 -3.10 -10.59
C THR A 80 -9.29 -3.48 -10.18
N LYS A 81 -9.61 -4.78 -10.10
CA LYS A 81 -10.94 -5.27 -9.71
C LYS A 81 -10.91 -5.98 -8.36
N ASP A 82 -9.85 -6.73 -8.08
CA ASP A 82 -9.79 -7.62 -6.94
C ASP A 82 -9.47 -6.84 -5.66
N ILE A 83 -8.52 -5.90 -5.68
CA ILE A 83 -8.21 -5.08 -4.50
C ILE A 83 -9.42 -4.22 -4.08
N PRO A 84 -10.08 -3.47 -4.98
CA PRO A 84 -11.27 -2.71 -4.60
C PRO A 84 -12.38 -3.58 -4.02
N LYS A 85 -12.55 -4.81 -4.51
CA LYS A 85 -13.53 -5.76 -3.95
C LYS A 85 -13.14 -6.23 -2.55
N ILE A 86 -11.88 -6.63 -2.35
CA ILE A 86 -11.39 -7.07 -1.04
C ILE A 86 -11.56 -5.95 0.00
N LEU A 87 -11.28 -4.71 -0.40
CA LEU A 87 -11.41 -3.53 0.45
C LEU A 87 -12.82 -2.94 0.50
N ASN A 88 -13.80 -3.56 -0.17
CA ASN A 88 -15.19 -3.12 -0.26
C ASN A 88 -15.35 -1.64 -0.68
N LEU A 89 -14.68 -1.24 -1.76
CA LEU A 89 -14.68 0.12 -2.29
C LEU A 89 -15.79 0.35 -3.31
N ASP A 90 -16.26 1.58 -3.36
CA ASP A 90 -17.21 2.08 -4.34
C ASP A 90 -16.57 2.30 -5.73
N GLU A 91 -17.36 2.79 -6.68
CA GLU A 91 -16.93 3.07 -8.05
C GLU A 91 -15.85 4.17 -8.16
N ASN A 92 -15.72 5.00 -7.13
CA ASN A 92 -14.69 6.03 -7.04
C ASN A 92 -13.39 5.49 -6.40
N GLY A 93 -13.38 4.21 -6.01
CA GLY A 93 -12.25 3.59 -5.32
C GLY A 93 -12.13 4.05 -3.87
N CYS A 94 -13.22 4.47 -3.23
CA CYS A 94 -13.24 4.86 -1.83
C CYS A 94 -14.21 4.00 -1.02
N GLY A 95 -13.95 3.88 0.27
CA GLY A 95 -14.73 3.10 1.21
C GLY A 95 -14.51 3.58 2.63
N THR A 96 -15.04 2.85 3.59
CA THR A 96 -14.89 3.14 5.02
C THR A 96 -14.49 1.87 5.76
N LEU A 97 -13.46 1.98 6.58
CA LEU A 97 -13.06 0.94 7.53
C LEU A 97 -13.51 1.31 8.93
N GLU A 98 -13.78 0.31 9.77
CA GLU A 98 -13.97 0.51 11.20
C GLU A 98 -12.65 0.24 11.93
N ILE A 99 -12.08 1.27 12.56
CA ILE A 99 -10.83 1.17 13.34
C ILE A 99 -11.09 1.81 14.70
N ASP A 100 -10.85 1.06 15.78
CA ASP A 100 -11.10 1.51 17.16
C ASP A 100 -12.53 2.06 17.39
N GLY A 101 -13.53 1.42 16.75
CA GLY A 101 -14.94 1.83 16.81
C GLY A 101 -15.26 3.13 16.07
N LYS A 102 -14.38 3.60 15.19
CA LYS A 102 -14.56 4.81 14.38
C LYS A 102 -14.55 4.49 12.89
N ALA A 103 -15.42 5.19 12.15
CA ALA A 103 -15.38 5.19 10.70
C ALA A 103 -14.15 5.96 10.19
N VAL A 104 -13.24 5.25 9.53
CA VAL A 104 -12.03 5.80 8.91
C VAL A 104 -12.16 5.69 7.38
N PRO A 105 -12.18 6.80 6.64
CA PRO A 105 -12.23 6.76 5.18
C PRO A 105 -10.97 6.11 4.61
N LEU A 106 -11.15 5.25 3.61
CA LEU A 106 -10.07 4.63 2.85
C LEU A 106 -10.28 4.93 1.36
N CYS A 107 -9.24 5.38 0.66
CA CYS A 107 -9.28 5.54 -0.79
C CYS A 107 -8.08 4.86 -1.47
N TYR A 108 -8.34 4.26 -2.62
CA TYR A 108 -7.38 3.52 -3.41
C TYR A 108 -6.65 4.43 -4.39
N ALA A 109 -5.33 4.44 -4.31
CA ALA A 109 -4.47 5.22 -5.16
C ALA A 109 -4.13 4.48 -6.47
N LYS A 110 -3.54 5.21 -7.41
CA LYS A 110 -3.01 4.63 -8.65
C LYS A 110 -1.74 3.81 -8.35
N PRO A 111 -1.46 2.76 -9.14
CA PRO A 111 -0.14 2.12 -9.16
C PRO A 111 0.98 3.09 -9.52
N LEU A 112 2.23 2.67 -9.31
CA LEU A 112 3.42 3.50 -9.52
C LEU A 112 3.50 4.04 -10.96
N GLY A 113 3.22 3.19 -11.95
CA GLY A 113 3.12 3.62 -13.34
C GLY A 113 4.44 4.11 -13.94
N ALA A 114 4.32 4.81 -15.07
CA ALA A 114 5.44 5.39 -15.81
C ALA A 114 5.82 6.79 -15.29
N ASP A 115 6.09 6.88 -13.99
CA ASP A 115 6.57 8.11 -13.37
C ASP A 115 8.06 8.35 -13.69
N THR A 116 8.47 9.61 -13.80
CA THR A 116 9.88 9.98 -14.06
C THR A 116 10.83 9.45 -12.99
N LEU A 117 10.40 9.33 -11.73
CA LEU A 117 11.22 8.74 -10.66
C LEU A 117 11.47 7.24 -10.88
N ILE A 118 10.52 6.54 -11.50
CA ILE A 118 10.72 5.14 -11.89
C ILE A 118 11.72 5.05 -13.04
N ALA A 119 11.62 5.94 -14.04
CA ALA A 119 12.58 6.02 -15.13
C ALA A 119 14.01 6.29 -14.63
N ASP A 120 14.16 7.25 -13.71
CA ASP A 120 15.46 7.56 -13.08
C ASP A 120 16.01 6.37 -12.28
N LEU A 121 15.15 5.65 -11.54
CA LEU A 121 15.55 4.45 -10.82
C LEU A 121 16.02 3.34 -11.77
N VAL A 122 15.35 3.15 -12.91
CA VAL A 122 15.77 2.20 -13.94
C VAL A 122 17.13 2.60 -14.50
N PHE A 123 17.34 3.88 -14.82
CA PHE A 123 18.65 4.35 -15.28
C PHE A 123 19.75 4.16 -14.24
N LYS A 124 19.46 4.36 -12.94
CA LYS A 124 20.39 4.04 -11.85
C LYS A 124 20.81 2.56 -11.88
N ARG A 125 19.89 1.63 -12.11
CA ARG A 125 20.21 0.19 -12.22
C ARG A 125 21.14 -0.10 -13.40
N VAL A 126 20.99 0.61 -14.52
CA VAL A 126 21.91 0.49 -15.66
C VAL A 126 23.34 0.85 -15.23
N GLN A 127 23.52 1.94 -14.48
CA GLN A 127 24.84 2.35 -13.98
C GLN A 127 25.47 1.34 -13.01
N GLU A 128 24.67 0.54 -12.31
CA GLU A 128 25.17 -0.54 -11.43
C GLU A 128 25.72 -1.75 -12.22
N SER A 129 25.42 -1.83 -13.52
CA SER A 129 25.82 -2.93 -14.42
C SER A 129 26.91 -2.56 -15.43
N LEU A 130 27.37 -1.30 -15.41
CA LEU A 130 28.45 -0.76 -16.23
C LEU A 130 29.72 -0.64 -15.39
#